data_AF-A0A7Y3CF37-F1
#
_entry.id   AF-A0A7Y3CF37-F1
#
_cell.length_a   1.000
_cell.length_b   1.000
_cell.length_c   1.000
_cell.angle_alpha   90.00
_cell.angle_beta   90.00
_cell.angle_gamma   90.00
#
_symmetry.space_group_name_H-M   'P 1'
#
loop_
_entity.id
_entity.type
_entity.pdbx_description
1 polymer ?
#
loop_
_entity_poly.entity_id
_entity_poly.type
_entity_poly.pdbx_seq_one_letter_code
_entity_poly.pdbx_strand_id
1 'polypeptide(L)' 'VSDFEYEFQMALMNRRLNKEIQTVFLMTGLRWIFTSSSIIKEAARFGGDVSGMVPPLVNRKLKEKYGIVEK' A
#
# COMPACT_ATOMS: atom_id res chain seq x y z
N VAL A 1 -4.51 -14.73 -3.53
CA VAL A 1 -4.76 -14.08 -4.84
C VAL A 1 -3.72 -13.02 -5.00
N SER A 2 -2.97 -13.03 -6.08
CA SER A 2 -1.95 -12.00 -6.36
C SER A 2 -2.64 -10.68 -6.71
N ASP A 3 -2.10 -9.53 -6.28
CA ASP A 3 -2.63 -8.20 -6.64
C ASP A 3 -2.82 -8.08 -8.17
N PHE A 4 -1.92 -8.69 -8.94
CA PHE A 4 -2.03 -8.73 -10.39
C PHE A 4 -3.28 -9.47 -10.89
N GLU A 5 -3.60 -10.65 -10.35
CA GLU A 5 -4.76 -11.43 -10.79
C GLU A 5 -6.07 -10.67 -10.52
N TYR A 6 -6.16 -10.05 -9.35
CA TYR A 6 -7.31 -9.27 -8.94
C TYR A 6 -7.50 -8.04 -9.84
N GLU A 7 -6.44 -7.24 -10.02
CA GLU A 7 -6.47 -6.04 -10.85
C GLU A 7 -6.67 -6.38 -12.34
N PHE A 8 -6.14 -7.51 -12.81
CA PHE A 8 -6.35 -7.98 -14.18
C PHE A 8 -7.82 -8.32 -14.46
N GLN A 9 -8.48 -9.04 -13.54
CA GLN A 9 -9.92 -9.30 -13.66
C GLN A 9 -10.73 -8.00 -13.68
N MET A 10 -10.39 -7.04 -12.82
CA MET A 10 -11.06 -5.74 -12.79
C MET A 10 -10.83 -4.93 -14.07
N ALA A 11 -9.62 -4.94 -14.62
CA ALA A 11 -9.29 -4.28 -15.88
C ALA A 11 -10.13 -4.83 -17.05
N LEU A 12 -10.31 -6.17 -17.12
CA LEU A 12 -11.16 -6.79 -18.13
C LEU A 12 -12.62 -6.39 -17.98
N MET A 13 -13.13 -6.32 -16.75
CA MET A 13 -14.48 -5.84 -16.48
C MET A 13 -14.66 -4.38 -16.89
N ASN A 14 -13.72 -3.51 -16.51
CA ASN A 14 -13.76 -2.09 -16.85
C ASN A 14 -13.74 -1.87 -18.36
N ARG A 15 -12.90 -2.61 -19.11
CA ARG A 15 -12.87 -2.55 -20.58
C ARG A 15 -14.18 -3.02 -21.23
N ARG A 16 -14.88 -3.98 -20.61
CA ARG A 16 -16.20 -4.44 -21.06
C ARG A 16 -17.27 -3.36 -20.83
N LEU A 17 -17.20 -2.66 -19.70
CA LEU A 17 -18.14 -1.58 -19.35
C LEU A 17 -17.89 -0.30 -20.16
N ASN A 18 -16.63 0.07 -20.38
CA ASN A 18 -16.24 1.23 -21.18
C ASN A 18 -14.93 0.96 -21.93
N LYS A 19 -15.01 0.96 -23.27
CA LYS A 19 -13.88 0.66 -24.16
C LYS A 19 -12.84 1.77 -24.25
N GLU A 20 -13.18 3.00 -23.83
CA GLU A 20 -12.25 4.13 -23.83
C GLU A 20 -11.28 4.09 -22.66
N ILE A 21 -11.62 3.35 -21.59
CA ILE A 21 -10.75 3.20 -20.41
C ILE A 21 -9.65 2.19 -20.70
N GLN A 22 -8.41 2.59 -20.43
CA GLN A 22 -7.23 1.72 -20.49
C GLN A 22 -6.60 1.59 -19.11
N THR A 23 -6.33 0.36 -18.68
CA THR A 23 -5.58 0.07 -17.46
C THR A 23 -4.15 -0.28 -17.82
N VAL A 24 -3.19 0.40 -17.21
CA VAL A 24 -1.75 0.16 -17.39
C VAL A 24 -1.18 -0.38 -16.08
N PHE A 25 -0.42 -1.48 -16.18
CA PHE A 25 0.24 -2.11 -15.04
C PHE A 25 1.70 -1.65 -14.97
N LEU A 26 2.14 -1.26 -13.78
CA LEU A 26 3.53 -0.93 -13.48
C LEU A 26 4.05 -1.89 -12.42
N MET A 27 5.24 -2.45 -12.67
CA MET A 27 5.90 -3.31 -11.69
C MET A 27 6.62 -2.46 -10.65
N THR A 28 6.35 -2.76 -9.39
CA THR A 28 7.02 -2.12 -8.27
C THR A 28 8.50 -2.50 -8.24
N GLY A 29 9.38 -1.54 -7.94
CA GLY A 29 10.80 -1.84 -7.73
C GLY A 29 11.03 -2.78 -6.55
N LEU A 30 12.06 -3.63 -6.61
CA LEU A 30 12.35 -4.67 -5.60
C LEU A 30 12.40 -4.13 -4.16
N ARG A 31 12.91 -2.91 -3.97
CA ARG A 31 12.98 -2.24 -2.66
C ARG A 31 11.61 -2.07 -2.00
N TRP A 32 10.53 -2.01 -2.77
CA TRP A 32 9.19 -1.67 -2.29
C TRP A 32 8.18 -2.82 -2.44
N ILE A 33 8.62 -3.99 -2.93
CA ILE A 33 7.73 -5.12 -3.24
C ILE A 33 6.95 -5.67 -2.03
N PHE A 34 7.47 -5.44 -0.83
CA PHE A 34 6.85 -5.87 0.44
C PHE A 34 5.97 -4.80 1.10
N THR A 35 5.89 -3.60 0.50
CA THR A 35 5.18 -2.46 1.11
C THR A 35 3.67 -2.65 0.98
N SER A 36 2.99 -2.90 2.10
CA SER A 36 1.53 -2.94 2.18
C SER A 36 1.04 -2.05 3.30
N SER A 37 0.00 -1.26 3.04
CA SER A 37 -0.62 -0.40 4.05
C SER A 37 -1.13 -1.21 5.25
N SER A 38 -1.63 -2.42 5.03
CA SER A 38 -2.13 -3.29 6.10
C SER A 38 -1.00 -3.73 7.02
N ILE A 39 0.09 -4.23 6.44
CA ILE A 39 1.28 -4.70 7.19
C ILE A 39 1.94 -3.54 7.95
N ILE A 40 2.09 -2.37 7.31
CA ILE A 40 2.70 -1.19 7.93
C ILE A 40 1.85 -0.69 9.11
N LYS A 41 0.52 -0.62 8.94
CA LYS A 41 -0.38 -0.21 10.03
C LYS A 41 -0.35 -1.20 11.18
N GLU A 42 -0.25 -2.50 10.90
CA GLU A 42 -0.15 -3.54 11.91
C GLU A 42 1.17 -3.45 12.69
N ALA A 43 2.30 -3.34 12.00
CA ALA A 43 3.61 -3.14 12.63
C ALA A 43 3.62 -1.88 13.52
N ALA A 44 3.13 -0.74 12.99
CA ALA A 44 3.04 0.50 13.75
C ALA A 44 2.12 0.35 14.98
N ARG A 45 0.97 -0.34 14.85
CA ARG A 45 0.04 -0.57 15.97
C ARG A 45 0.71 -1.31 17.14
N PHE A 46 1.67 -2.19 16.86
CA PHE A 46 2.42 -2.93 17.88
C PHE A 46 3.72 -2.22 18.32
N GLY A 47 3.92 -0.96 17.93
CA GLY A 47 5.10 -0.17 18.30
C GLY A 47 6.34 -0.45 17.46
N GLY A 48 6.21 -1.16 16.34
CA GLY A 48 7.30 -1.37 15.39
C GLY A 48 7.70 -0.07 14.68
N ASP A 49 9.00 0.10 14.43
CA ASP A 49 9.49 1.23 13.65
C ASP A 49 9.25 1.01 12.15
N VAL A 50 8.45 1.91 11.56
CA VAL A 50 8.12 1.92 10.13
C VAL A 50 8.83 3.06 9.39
N SER A 51 9.84 3.67 10.01
CA SER A 51 10.68 4.68 9.40
C SER A 51 11.35 4.15 8.13
N GLY A 52 11.27 4.91 7.04
CA GLY A 52 11.80 4.49 5.74
C GLY A 52 10.89 3.60 4.90
N MET A 53 9.79 3.08 5.47
CA MET A 53 8.71 2.41 4.72
C MET A 53 7.59 3.38 4.31
N VAL A 54 7.50 4.53 4.98
CA VAL A 54 6.53 5.60 4.68
C VAL A 54 7.20 6.98 4.72
N PRO A 55 6.64 7.98 4.03
CA PRO A 55 7.11 9.36 4.15
C PRO A 55 7.04 9.87 5.60
N PRO A 56 7.90 10.83 6.00
CA PRO A 56 7.96 11.33 7.39
C PRO A 56 6.63 11.85 7.93
N LEU A 57 5.85 12.53 7.09
CA LEU A 57 4.51 13.02 7.43
C LEU A 57 3.57 11.89 7.85
N VAL A 58 3.60 10.77 7.12
CA VAL A 58 2.77 9.60 7.39
C VAL A 58 3.23 8.90 8.66
N ASN A 59 4.54 8.78 8.87
CA ASN A 59 5.10 8.21 10.10
C ASN A 59 4.62 8.98 11.35
N ARG A 60 4.71 10.32 11.31
CA ARG A 60 4.21 11.18 12.41
C ARG A 60 2.71 10.93 12.68
N LYS A 61 1.90 10.86 11.61
CA LYS A 61 0.46 10.59 11.72
C LYS A 61 0.14 9.20 12.26
N LEU A 62 0.94 8.19 11.93
CA LEU A 62 0.81 6.83 12.49
C LEU A 62 1.16 6.81 13.98
N LYS A 63 2.24 7.49 14.39
CA LYS A 63 2.61 7.64 15.81
C LYS A 63 1.53 8.35 16.62
N GLU A 64 1.00 9.46 16.10
CA GLU A 64 -0.15 10.18 16.70
C GLU A 64 -1.38 9.25 16.84
N LYS A 65 -1.70 8.48 15.79
CA LYS A 65 -2.87 7.60 15.77
C LYS A 65 -2.80 6.46 16.79
N TYR A 66 -1.63 5.87 16.99
CA TYR A 66 -1.45 4.70 17.87
C TYR A 66 -0.87 5.06 19.25
N GLY A 67 -0.67 6.35 19.54
CA GLY A 67 -0.15 6.80 20.84
C GLY A 67 1.28 6.33 21.11
N ILE A 68 2.11 6.18 20.06
CA ILE A 68 3.49 5.71 20.17
C ILE A 68 4.35 6.90 20.62
N VAL A 69 4.58 7.00 21.93
CA VAL A 69 5.51 7.97 22.51
C VAL A 69 6.91 7.40 22.38
N GLU A 70 7.82 8.12 21.70
CA GLU A 70 9.24 7.79 21.72
C GLU A 70 9.71 7.83 23.19
N LYS A 71 10.18 6.69 23.70
CA LYS A 71 10.83 6.62 25.01
C LYS A 71 12.17 7.34 24.97
#